data_AF-F2CFB5-F1
#
_entry.id   AF-F2CFB5-F1
#
_cell.length_a   1.000
_cell.length_b   1.000
_cell.length_c   1.000
_cell.angle_alpha   90.00
_cell.angle_beta   90.00
_cell.angle_gamma   90.00
#
_symmetry.space_group_name_H-M   'P 1'
#
loop_
_entity.id
_entity.type
_entity.pdbx_description
1 polymer ?
#
loop_
_entity_poly.entity_id
_entity_poly.type
_entity_poly.pdbx_seq_one_letter_code
_entity_poly.pdbx_strand_id
1 'polypeptide(L)'
;MANLSLLLRSQLQEKEDLAVVIKKLVHLIPARSFYYPEVRHHPTYRDYQMDIQCLVQDVRKYKRPSDKEMLGSLIRQYEEELRNLVKDKRRWLEENLLRLEKDQQIQDILFFAAKYHKEKFLLETKARR
;
A
#
# COMPACT_ATOMS: atom_id res chain seq x y z
N MET A 1 -16.28 18.21 1.25
CA MET A 1 -15.48 17.17 1.95
C MET A 1 -16.09 16.76 3.30
N ALA A 2 -16.47 17.69 4.18
CA ALA A 2 -17.00 17.40 5.53
C ALA A 2 -18.18 16.39 5.60
N ASN A 3 -19.01 16.33 4.56
CA ASN A 3 -20.21 15.49 4.57
C ASN A 3 -19.92 13.98 4.42
N LEU A 4 -18.83 13.60 3.73
CA LEU A 4 -18.53 12.18 3.47
C LEU A 4 -17.92 11.49 4.71
N SER A 5 -17.06 12.18 5.46
CA SER A 5 -16.45 11.63 6.66
C SER A 5 -17.48 11.45 7.79
N LEU A 6 -18.44 12.39 7.91
CA LEU A 6 -19.55 12.26 8.85
C LEU A 6 -20.47 11.09 8.49
N LEU A 7 -20.83 10.96 7.20
CA LEU A 7 -21.64 9.85 6.71
C LEU A 7 -20.94 8.51 6.94
N LEU A 8 -19.64 8.43 6.63
CA LEU A 8 -18.84 7.22 6.85
C LEU A 8 -18.80 6.87 8.33
N ARG A 9 -18.57 7.86 9.22
CA ARG A 9 -18.58 7.64 10.67
C ARG A 9 -19.90 7.03 11.14
N SER A 10 -21.04 7.57 10.71
CA SER A 10 -22.37 7.03 11.04
C SER A 10 -22.51 5.57 10.60
N GLN A 11 -22.13 5.25 9.35
CA GLN A 11 -22.19 3.88 8.83
C GLN A 11 -21.29 2.91 9.62
N LEU A 12 -20.12 3.35 10.05
CA LEU A 12 -19.20 2.50 10.83
C LEU A 12 -19.72 2.25 12.25
N GLN A 13 -20.39 3.23 12.86
CA GLN A 13 -20.97 3.06 14.20
C GLN A 13 -22.10 2.01 14.21
N GLU A 14 -22.91 1.97 13.14
CA GLU A 14 -24.01 1.01 12.96
C GLU A 14 -23.54 -0.45 12.75
N LYS A 15 -22.29 -0.67 12.31
CA LYS A 15 -21.76 -2.03 12.07
C LYS A 15 -21.30 -2.68 13.37
N GLU A 16 -21.69 -3.93 13.61
CA GLU A 16 -21.20 -4.71 14.76
C GLU A 16 -19.71 -5.03 14.64
N ASP A 17 -19.24 -5.40 13.44
CA ASP A 17 -17.86 -5.72 13.13
C ASP A 17 -17.34 -4.88 11.96
N LEU A 18 -16.10 -4.38 12.09
CA LEU A 18 -15.41 -3.55 11.12
C LEU A 18 -14.35 -4.30 10.32
N ALA A 19 -14.14 -5.61 10.55
CA ALA A 19 -13.08 -6.37 9.92
C ALA A 19 -13.07 -6.28 8.39
N VAL A 20 -14.25 -6.40 7.75
CA VAL A 20 -14.39 -6.28 6.30
C VAL A 20 -14.01 -4.87 5.81
N VAL A 21 -14.38 -3.84 6.57
CA VAL A 21 -14.05 -2.45 6.23
C VAL A 21 -12.56 -2.20 6.38
N ILE A 22 -11.94 -2.67 7.47
CA ILE A 22 -10.51 -2.56 7.74
C ILE A 22 -9.72 -3.23 6.61
N LYS A 23 -10.07 -4.47 6.26
CA LYS A 23 -9.44 -5.18 5.15
C LYS A 23 -9.54 -4.40 3.85
N LYS A 24 -10.74 -3.90 3.52
CA LYS A 24 -10.95 -3.08 2.31
C LYS A 24 -10.11 -1.80 2.33
N LEU A 25 -10.07 -1.08 3.46
CA LEU A 25 -9.27 0.12 3.65
C LEU A 25 -7.78 -0.15 3.39
N VAL A 26 -7.21 -1.17 4.04
CA VAL A 26 -5.79 -1.52 3.90
C VAL A 26 -5.42 -1.80 2.45
N HIS A 27 -6.30 -2.45 1.69
CA HIS A 27 -6.08 -2.73 0.27
C HIS A 27 -6.21 -1.48 -0.62
N LEU A 28 -7.01 -0.49 -0.22
CA LEU A 28 -7.15 0.80 -0.91
C LEU A 28 -5.96 1.75 -0.69
N ILE A 29 -5.17 1.54 0.37
CA ILE A 29 -3.95 2.31 0.60
C ILE A 29 -2.95 2.00 -0.53
N PRO A 30 -2.42 3.02 -1.23
CA PRO A 30 -1.46 2.81 -2.31
C PRO A 30 -0.21 2.06 -1.81
N ALA A 31 0.26 1.06 -2.56
CA ALA A 31 1.43 0.25 -2.23
C ALA A 31 2.67 1.10 -1.86
N ARG A 32 2.88 2.21 -2.59
CA ARG A 32 3.97 3.17 -2.32
C ARG A 32 3.98 3.76 -0.92
N SER A 33 2.84 3.81 -0.25
CA SER A 33 2.73 4.32 1.11
C SER A 33 3.28 3.33 2.14
N PHE A 34 3.49 2.07 1.75
CA PHE A 34 4.02 1.03 2.63
C PHE A 34 5.53 0.92 2.55
N TYR A 35 6.15 1.11 1.39
CA TYR A 35 7.61 0.96 1.23
C TYR A 35 8.37 2.30 1.28
N TYR A 36 7.67 3.42 1.43
CA TYR A 36 8.31 4.73 1.50
C TYR A 36 8.20 5.29 2.94
N PRO A 37 9.32 5.70 3.56
CA PRO A 37 10.61 6.02 2.95
C PRO A 37 11.66 4.90 2.98
N GLU A 38 11.33 3.64 3.30
CA GLU A 38 12.32 2.55 3.41
C GLU A 38 13.13 2.36 2.14
N VAL A 39 12.49 2.49 0.98
CA VAL A 39 13.18 2.46 -0.32
C VAL A 39 14.27 3.55 -0.45
N ARG A 40 14.20 4.64 0.33
CA ARG A 40 15.23 5.68 0.36
C ARG A 40 16.36 5.43 1.37
N HIS A 41 16.10 4.68 2.43
CA HIS A 41 17.02 4.60 3.59
C HIS A 41 17.54 3.20 3.87
N HIS A 42 16.86 2.16 3.41
CA HIS A 42 17.27 0.79 3.62
C HIS A 42 18.36 0.40 2.62
N PRO A 43 19.53 -0.10 3.09
CA PRO A 43 20.67 -0.43 2.23
C PRO A 43 20.29 -1.35 1.07
N THR A 44 19.53 -2.42 1.33
CA THR A 44 19.10 -3.40 0.30
C THR A 44 18.40 -2.75 -0.90
N TYR A 45 17.42 -1.87 -0.68
CA TYR A 45 16.68 -1.26 -1.79
C TYR A 45 17.53 -0.22 -2.52
N ARG A 46 18.43 0.46 -1.80
CA ARG A 46 19.39 1.39 -2.38
C ARG A 46 20.37 0.65 -3.29
N ASP A 47 20.87 -0.50 -2.86
CA ASP A 47 21.84 -1.30 -3.62
C ASP A 47 21.19 -1.84 -4.90
N TYR A 48 19.97 -2.39 -4.82
CA TYR A 48 19.19 -2.76 -6.02
C TYR A 48 19.04 -1.59 -7.00
N GLN A 49 18.73 -0.39 -6.51
CA GLN A 49 18.59 0.79 -7.37
C GLN A 49 19.91 1.18 -8.04
N MET A 50 21.02 1.10 -7.31
CA MET A 50 22.36 1.37 -7.84
C MET A 50 22.73 0.34 -8.91
N ASP A 51 22.55 -0.94 -8.64
CA ASP A 51 22.88 -2.03 -9.56
C ASP A 51 22.04 -1.96 -10.84
N ILE A 52 20.73 -1.68 -10.71
CA ILE A 52 19.85 -1.43 -11.86
C ILE A 52 20.36 -0.23 -12.67
N GLN A 53 20.75 0.86 -12.02
CA GLN A 53 21.27 2.04 -12.71
C GLN A 53 22.58 1.75 -13.46
N CYS A 54 23.51 1.04 -12.84
CA CYS A 54 24.76 0.61 -13.48
C CYS A 54 24.47 -0.26 -14.71
N LEU A 55 23.62 -1.28 -14.59
CA LEU A 55 23.25 -2.14 -15.70
C LEU A 55 22.51 -1.41 -16.82
N VAL A 56 21.65 -0.42 -16.50
CA VAL A 56 21.03 0.43 -17.53
C VAL A 56 22.08 1.18 -18.34
N GLN A 57 23.14 1.69 -17.70
CA GLN A 57 24.24 2.36 -18.40
C GLN A 57 25.00 1.39 -19.31
N ASP A 58 25.31 0.20 -18.81
CA ASP A 58 26.02 -0.84 -19.58
C ASP A 58 25.20 -1.31 -20.79
N VAL A 59 23.90 -1.58 -20.61
CA VAL A 59 22.98 -1.96 -21.69
C VAL A 59 22.95 -0.87 -22.77
N ARG A 60 22.89 0.41 -22.38
CA ARG A 60 22.89 1.53 -23.34
C ARG A 60 24.21 1.65 -24.09
N LYS A 61 25.33 1.43 -23.42
CA LYS A 61 26.68 1.59 -23.96
C LYS A 61 27.08 0.43 -24.87
N TYR A 62 26.90 -0.80 -24.42
CA TYR A 62 27.43 -1.99 -25.09
C TYR A 62 26.36 -2.77 -25.85
N LYS A 63 25.06 -2.56 -25.58
CA LYS A 63 23.92 -3.20 -26.26
C LYS A 63 23.99 -4.73 -26.29
N ARG A 64 24.65 -5.35 -25.31
CA ARG A 64 24.78 -6.81 -25.23
C ARG A 64 23.43 -7.43 -24.82
N PRO A 65 22.99 -8.50 -25.48
CA PRO A 65 21.76 -9.21 -25.09
C PRO A 65 21.79 -9.71 -23.64
N SER A 66 22.94 -10.23 -23.18
CA SER A 66 23.15 -10.72 -21.81
C SER A 66 22.84 -9.65 -20.75
N ASP A 67 23.29 -8.42 -20.97
CA ASP A 67 23.14 -7.32 -20.00
C ASP A 67 21.67 -6.91 -19.91
N LYS A 68 20.93 -7.00 -21.03
CA LYS A 68 19.48 -6.73 -21.08
C LYS A 68 18.68 -7.79 -20.32
N GLU A 69 19.06 -9.05 -20.47
CA GLU A 69 18.44 -10.17 -19.72
C GLU A 69 18.72 -10.06 -18.22
N MET A 70 19.96 -9.72 -17.85
CA MET A 70 20.36 -9.51 -16.46
C MET A 70 19.60 -8.33 -15.84
N LEU A 71 19.51 -7.20 -16.55
CA LEU A 71 18.73 -6.04 -16.12
C LEU A 71 17.24 -6.40 -15.92
N GLY A 72 16.65 -7.16 -16.85
CA GLY A 72 15.28 -7.62 -16.74
C GLY A 72 15.05 -8.50 -15.50
N SER A 73 15.99 -9.41 -15.22
CA SER A 73 15.95 -10.26 -14.03
C SER A 73 16.08 -9.46 -12.73
N LEU A 74 17.00 -8.50 -12.68
CA LEU A 74 17.23 -7.66 -11.50
C LEU A 74 16.03 -6.76 -11.19
N ILE A 75 15.41 -6.15 -12.21
CA ILE A 75 14.18 -5.37 -12.04
C ILE A 75 13.07 -6.24 -11.44
N ARG A 76 12.89 -7.48 -11.95
CA ARG A 76 11.86 -8.38 -11.43
C ARG A 76 12.09 -8.76 -9.97
N GLN A 77 13.33 -9.04 -9.59
CA GLN A 77 13.71 -9.32 -8.20
C GLN A 77 13.42 -8.13 -7.29
N TYR A 78 13.84 -6.93 -7.69
CA TYR A 78 13.56 -5.71 -6.94
C TYR A 78 12.06 -5.46 -6.76
N GLU A 79 11.26 -5.62 -7.82
CA GLU A 79 9.80 -5.50 -7.71
C GLU A 79 9.16 -6.57 -6.82
N GLU A 80 9.70 -7.78 -6.82
CA GLU A 80 9.23 -8.86 -5.96
C GLU A 80 9.48 -8.57 -4.48
N GLU A 81 10.68 -8.09 -4.14
CA GLU A 81 11.00 -7.61 -2.80
C GLU A 81 10.06 -6.49 -2.33
N LEU A 82 9.75 -5.52 -3.20
CA LEU A 82 8.79 -4.47 -2.89
C LEU A 82 7.37 -5.03 -2.69
N ARG A 83 6.95 -6.00 -3.51
CA ARG A 83 5.63 -6.64 -3.36
C ARG A 83 5.53 -7.40 -2.03
N ASN A 84 6.58 -8.12 -1.63
CA ASN A 84 6.64 -8.83 -0.36
C ASN A 84 6.57 -7.86 0.82
N LEU A 85 7.37 -6.79 0.81
CA LEU A 85 7.32 -5.75 1.83
C LEU A 85 5.92 -5.13 1.97
N VAL A 86 5.26 -4.81 0.85
CA VAL A 86 3.90 -4.27 0.87
C VAL A 86 2.91 -5.27 1.45
N LYS A 87 3.02 -6.55 1.08
CA LYS A 87 2.14 -7.62 1.57
C LYS A 87 2.27 -7.77 3.08
N ASP A 88 3.50 -7.83 3.58
CA ASP A 88 3.77 -8.01 5.01
C ASP A 88 3.29 -6.81 5.83
N LYS A 89 3.54 -5.60 5.34
CA LYS A 89 3.07 -4.39 6.03
C LYS A 89 1.57 -4.18 5.98
N ARG A 90 0.91 -4.57 4.88
CA ARG A 90 -0.55 -4.57 4.80
C ARG A 90 -1.13 -5.52 5.82
N ARG A 91 -0.62 -6.76 5.86
CA ARG A 91 -1.03 -7.76 6.84
C ARG A 91 -0.82 -7.25 8.27
N TRP A 92 0.35 -6.68 8.55
CA TRP A 92 0.65 -6.11 9.86
C TRP A 92 -0.32 -4.98 10.23
N LEU A 93 -0.60 -4.04 9.31
CA LEU A 93 -1.56 -2.96 9.55
C LEU A 93 -2.98 -3.49 9.79
N GLU A 94 -3.44 -4.46 9.00
CA GLU A 94 -4.74 -5.12 9.16
C GLU A 94 -4.85 -5.77 10.53
N GLU A 95 -3.87 -6.59 10.92
CA GLU A 95 -3.85 -7.27 12.22
C GLU A 95 -3.80 -6.29 13.40
N ASN A 96 -3.06 -5.18 13.29
CA ASN A 96 -3.01 -4.18 14.35
C ASN A 96 -4.33 -3.42 14.50
N LEU A 97 -4.97 -3.02 13.39
CA LEU A 97 -6.26 -2.33 13.44
C LEU A 97 -7.34 -3.23 14.04
N LEU A 98 -7.35 -4.53 13.70
CA LEU A 98 -8.33 -5.49 14.22
C LEU A 98 -8.22 -5.71 15.74
N ARG A 99 -7.06 -5.47 16.35
CA ARG A 99 -6.84 -5.60 17.79
C ARG A 99 -7.32 -4.39 18.60
N LEU A 100 -7.62 -3.28 17.93
CA LEU A 100 -8.08 -2.06 18.59
C LEU A 100 -9.56 -2.17 18.97
N GLU A 101 -9.95 -1.43 19.99
CA GLU A 101 -11.35 -1.22 20.35
C GLU A 101 -12.11 -0.52 19.21
N LYS A 102 -13.41 -0.82 19.07
CA LYS A 102 -14.24 -0.35 17.95
C LYS A 102 -14.16 1.17 17.72
N ASP A 103 -14.20 1.97 18.78
CA ASP A 103 -14.12 3.43 18.63
C ASP A 103 -12.78 3.89 18.06
N GLN A 104 -11.67 3.25 18.44
CA GLN A 104 -10.35 3.54 17.89
C GLN A 104 -10.24 3.05 16.44
N GLN A 105 -10.79 1.87 16.13
CA GLN A 105 -10.88 1.39 14.75
C GLN A 105 -11.58 2.42 13.84
N ILE A 106 -12.70 2.98 14.29
CA ILE A 106 -13.44 4.00 13.52
C ILE A 106 -12.58 5.24 13.30
N GLN A 107 -11.90 5.74 14.33
CA GLN A 107 -11.02 6.90 14.21
C GLN A 107 -9.90 6.66 13.19
N ASP A 108 -9.24 5.52 13.27
CA ASP A 108 -8.13 5.18 12.37
C ASP A 108 -8.62 4.96 10.94
N ILE A 109 -9.79 4.33 10.75
CA ILE A 109 -10.43 4.19 9.44
C ILE A 109 -10.69 5.56 8.84
N LEU A 110 -11.28 6.49 9.60
CA LEU A 110 -11.57 7.85 9.13
C LEU A 110 -10.28 8.61 8.80
N PHE A 111 -9.25 8.48 9.63
CA PHE A 111 -7.95 9.09 9.39
C PHE A 111 -7.33 8.62 8.07
N PHE A 112 -7.23 7.30 7.87
CA PHE A 112 -6.65 6.76 6.63
C PHE A 112 -7.52 7.05 5.41
N ALA A 113 -8.84 6.98 5.56
CA ALA A 113 -9.76 7.34 4.48
C ALA A 113 -9.56 8.79 4.05
N ALA A 114 -9.45 9.74 4.99
CA ALA A 114 -9.18 11.13 4.69
C ALA A 114 -7.78 11.34 4.08
N LYS A 115 -6.75 10.74 4.69
CA LYS A 115 -5.36 10.83 4.24
C LYS A 115 -5.17 10.37 2.78
N TYR A 116 -5.91 9.35 2.35
CA TYR A 116 -5.79 8.78 1.02
C TYR A 116 -6.99 9.08 0.10
N HIS A 117 -7.92 9.93 0.54
CA HIS A 117 -9.15 10.30 -0.16
C HIS A 117 -9.98 9.07 -0.61
N LYS A 118 -10.20 8.14 0.32
CA LYS A 118 -10.88 6.86 0.12
C LYS A 118 -12.26 6.75 0.77
N GLU A 119 -12.79 7.83 1.34
CA GLU A 119 -14.09 7.84 2.02
C GLU A 119 -15.20 7.30 1.12
N LYS A 120 -15.26 7.78 -0.14
CA LYS A 120 -16.27 7.34 -1.12
C LYS A 120 -16.18 5.83 -1.44
N PHE A 121 -14.99 5.25 -1.39
CA PHE A 121 -14.79 3.82 -1.66
C PHE A 121 -15.16 2.94 -0.47
N LEU A 122 -15.08 3.49 0.75
CA LEU A 122 -15.44 2.78 1.98
C LEU A 122 -16.92 2.89 2.30
N LEU A 123 -17.55 3.99 1.92
CA LEU A 123 -18.99 4.10 1.94
C LEU A 123 -19.59 2.93 1.15
N GLU A 124 -20.44 2.16 1.80
CA GLU A 124 -21.32 1.26 1.09
C GLU A 124 -22.27 2.15 0.29
N THR A 125 -22.07 2.23 -1.02
CA THR A 125 -23.19 2.58 -1.88
C THR A 125 -24.23 1.51 -1.60
N LYS A 126 -25.34 1.89 -0.94
CA LYS A 126 -26.58 1.12 -0.97
C LYS A 126 -26.92 0.92 -2.45
N ALA A 127 -26.34 -0.08 -3.06
CA ALA A 127 -26.69 -0.53 -4.38
C ALA A 127 -28.11 -1.07 -4.22
N ARG A 128 -29.01 -0.34 -4.87
CA ARG A 128 -30.44 -0.59 -4.98
C ARG A 128 -30.72 -2.10 -5.07
N ARG A 129 -31.61 -2.53 -4.16
CA ARG A 129 -32.57 -3.65 -4.26
C ARG A 129 -32.09 -4.94 -4.94
#